data_AF-A0A1I3Z5Y7-F1
#
_entry.id   AF-A0A1I3Z5Y7-F1
#
_cell.length_a   1.000
_cell.length_b   1.000
_cell.length_c   1.000
_cell.angle_alpha   90.00
_cell.angle_beta   90.00
_cell.angle_gamma   90.00
#
_symmetry.space_group_name_H-M   'P 1'
#
loop_
_entity.id
_entity.type
_entity.pdbx_description
1 polymer ?
#
loop_
_entity_poly.entity_id
_entity_poly.type
_entity_poly.pdbx_seq_one_letter_code
_entity_poly.pdbx_strand_id
1 'polypeptide(L)'
;MIDYVIKFLIGGCVLVFASYLSKTKNIFLSGIITTLPILTLLNMMLQIQYLNTQEFHLAQKSGILGAIGLVLFVASCYVLTSWLKPAYAILFAICILFLYFWMYKQVTG
;
A
#
# COMPACT_ATOMS: atom_id res chain seq x y z
N MET A 1 -11.72 2.69 -13.98
CA MET A 1 -10.59 1.71 -13.93
C MET A 1 -9.26 2.35 -14.30
N ILE A 2 -9.11 2.98 -15.47
CA ILE A 2 -7.84 3.60 -15.92
C ILE A 2 -7.31 4.68 -14.95
N ASP A 3 -8.18 5.56 -14.46
CA ASP A 3 -7.82 6.60 -13.48
C ASP A 3 -7.21 6.03 -12.18
N TYR A 4 -7.77 4.92 -11.68
CA TYR A 4 -7.25 4.21 -10.51
C TYR A 4 -5.90 3.56 -10.77
N VAL A 5 -5.70 2.96 -11.94
CA VAL A 5 -4.42 2.35 -12.34
C VAL A 5 -3.33 3.42 -12.44
N ILE A 6 -3.65 4.58 -13.03
CA ILE A 6 -2.71 5.71 -13.13
C ILE A 6 -2.35 6.24 -11.74
N LYS A 7 -3.33 6.44 -10.86
CA LYS A 7 -3.09 6.86 -9.47
C LYS A 7 -2.23 5.86 -8.68
N PHE A 8 -2.42 4.56 -8.88
CA PHE A 8 -1.60 3.52 -8.27
C PHE A 8 -0.15 3.57 -8.78
N LEU A 9 0.05 3.73 -10.10
CA LEU A 9 1.38 3.83 -10.71
C LEU A 9 2.12 5.08 -10.24
N ILE A 10 1.44 6.23 -10.19
CA ILE A 10 1.99 7.48 -9.67
C ILE A 10 2.35 7.33 -8.19
N GLY A 11 1.43 6.82 -7.37
CA GLY A 11 1.66 6.60 -5.94
C GLY A 11 2.85 5.66 -5.67
N GLY A 12 2.94 4.55 -6.41
CA GLY A 12 4.06 3.61 -6.34
C GLY A 12 5.39 4.24 -6.74
N CYS A 13 5.42 4.97 -7.85
CA CYS A 13 6.62 5.70 -8.29
C CYS A 13 7.06 6.74 -7.27
N VAL A 14 6.14 7.55 -6.73
CA VAL A 14 6.45 8.55 -5.69
C VAL A 14 7.08 7.88 -4.46
N LEU A 15 6.58 6.71 -4.05
CA LEU A 15 7.10 5.98 -2.89
C LEU A 15 8.49 5.39 -3.15
N VAL A 16 8.75 4.91 -4.37
CA VAL A 16 10.08 4.43 -4.81
C VAL A 16 11.07 5.59 -4.87
N PHE A 17 10.68 6.73 -5.44
CA PHE A 17 11.52 7.94 -5.47
C PHE A 17 11.80 8.45 -4.07
N ALA A 18 10.80 8.53 -3.20
CA ALA A 18 10.97 8.87 -1.79
C ALA A 18 11.98 7.93 -1.10
N SER A 19 11.85 6.62 -1.30
CA SER A 19 12.75 5.62 -0.72
C SER A 19 14.18 5.72 -1.25
N TYR A 20 14.35 6.01 -2.55
CA TYR A 20 15.66 6.22 -3.16
C TYR A 20 16.32 7.51 -2.65
N LEU A 21 15.55 8.59 -2.59
CA LEU A 21 16.00 9.90 -2.11
C LEU A 21 16.34 9.88 -0.60
N SER A 22 15.64 9.07 0.20
CA SER A 22 15.95 8.86 1.61
C SER A 22 17.37 8.31 1.85
N LYS A 23 17.98 7.61 0.88
CA LYS A 23 19.34 7.08 1.03
C LYS A 23 20.44 8.14 0.89
N THR A 24 20.13 9.31 0.35
CA THR A 24 21.13 10.33 -0.01
C THR A 24 21.64 11.19 1.17
N LYS A 25 21.25 10.88 2.42
CA LYS A 25 21.58 11.64 3.65
C LYS A 25 21.19 13.13 3.62
N ASN A 26 20.36 13.55 2.66
CA ASN A 26 19.94 14.93 2.53
C ASN A 26 18.77 15.23 3.50
N ILE A 27 19.06 15.94 4.59
CA ILE A 27 18.15 16.18 5.72
C ILE A 27 16.85 16.87 5.25
N PHE A 28 16.95 17.76 4.26
CA PHE A 28 15.80 18.45 3.69
C PHE A 28 14.83 17.50 2.96
N LEU A 29 15.37 16.59 2.13
CA LEU A 29 14.58 15.58 1.42
C LEU A 29 13.93 14.59 2.39
N SER A 30 14.64 14.19 3.46
CA SER A 30 14.06 13.38 4.53
C SER A 30 12.86 14.08 5.18
N GLY A 31 12.93 15.39 5.39
CA GLY A 31 11.80 16.19 5.90
C GLY A 31 10.58 16.13 4.99
N ILE A 32 10.78 16.28 3.67
CA ILE A 32 9.69 16.18 2.68
C ILE A 32 9.06 14.77 2.68
N ILE A 33 9.89 13.72 2.68
CA ILE A 33 9.41 12.33 2.69
C ILE A 33 8.60 12.02 3.95
N THR A 34 9.04 12.52 5.10
CA THR A 34 8.34 12.31 6.39
C THR A 34 7.03 13.11 6.46
N THR A 35 6.91 14.18 5.68
CA THR A 35 5.68 14.99 5.61
C THR A 35 4.56 14.27 4.84
N LEU A 36 4.88 13.39 3.88
CA LEU A 36 3.89 12.59 3.14
C LEU A 36 2.97 11.74 4.04
N PRO A 37 3.50 10.90 4.96
CA PRO A 37 2.64 10.15 5.88
C PRO A 37 1.87 11.08 6.83
N ILE A 38 2.44 12.21 7.27
CA ILE A 38 1.74 13.19 8.12
C ILE A 38 0.54 13.80 7.38
N LEU A 39 0.71 14.20 6.12
CA LEU A 39 -0.38 14.69 5.26
C LEU A 39 -1.44 13.61 5.03
N THR A 40 -1.03 12.36 4.90
CA THR A 40 -1.96 11.23 4.75
C THR A 40 -2.82 11.04 6.00
N LEU A 41 -2.22 11.14 7.19
CA LEU A 41 -2.94 11.09 8.47
C LEU A 41 -3.89 12.29 8.63
N LEU A 42 -3.43 13.50 8.32
CA LEU A 42 -4.26 14.71 8.34
C LEU A 42 -5.47 14.58 7.42
N ASN A 43 -5.26 14.06 6.20
CA ASN A 43 -6.35 13.85 5.25
C ASN A 43 -7.36 12.82 5.78
N MET A 44 -6.89 11.71 6.37
CA MET A 44 -7.79 10.74 7.03
C MET A 44 -8.56 11.38 8.19
N MET A 45 -7.91 12.19 9.04
CA MET A 45 -8.60 12.86 10.15
C MET A 45 -9.71 13.78 9.66
N LEU A 46 -9.45 14.58 8.63
CA LEU A 46 -10.47 15.43 8.01
C LEU A 46 -11.57 14.58 7.38
N GLN A 47 -11.24 13.50 6.68
CA GLN A 47 -12.21 12.62 6.03
C GLN A 47 -13.14 11.93 7.05
N ILE A 48 -12.61 11.51 8.22
CA ILE A 48 -13.40 10.87 9.29
C ILE A 48 -14.47 11.81 9.86
N GLN A 49 -14.24 13.13 9.87
CA GLN A 49 -15.23 14.11 10.33
C GLN A 49 -16.47 14.20 9.44
N TYR A 50 -16.39 13.73 8.18
CA TYR A 50 -17.48 13.77 7.22
C TYR A 50 -18.11 12.39 6.94
N LEU A 51 -17.64 11.32 7.61
CA LEU A 51 -18.14 9.95 7.43
C LEU A 51 -19.23 9.62 8.46
N ASN A 52 -20.29 8.94 8.03
CA ASN A 52 -21.26 8.35 8.96
C ASN A 52 -20.70 7.04 9.57
N THR A 53 -21.28 6.54 10.66
CA THR A 53 -20.80 5.39 11.43
C THR A 53 -20.65 4.11 10.59
N GLN A 54 -21.56 3.90 9.62
CA GLN A 54 -21.50 2.77 8.68
C GLN A 54 -20.33 2.89 7.70
N GLU A 55 -20.10 4.09 7.14
CA GLU A 55 -19.02 4.33 6.21
C GLU A 55 -17.66 4.26 6.91
N PHE A 56 -17.58 4.73 8.15
CA PHE A 56 -16.40 4.58 9.00
C PHE A 56 -16.05 3.11 9.23
N HIS A 57 -17.03 2.27 9.59
CA HIS A 57 -16.80 0.83 9.78
C HIS A 57 -16.31 0.15 8.49
N LEU A 58 -16.86 0.55 7.33
CA LEU A 58 -16.46 0.02 6.03
C LEU A 58 -15.05 0.45 5.64
N ALA A 59 -14.70 1.71 5.90
CA ALA A 59 -13.34 2.24 5.71
C ALA A 59 -12.34 1.54 6.64
N GLN A 60 -12.70 1.35 7.92
CA GLN A 60 -11.88 0.65 8.91
C GLN A 60 -11.63 -0.81 8.51
N LYS A 61 -12.68 -1.54 8.13
CA LYS A 61 -12.57 -2.93 7.64
C LYS A 61 -11.65 -3.00 6.42
N SER A 62 -11.85 -2.11 5.45
CA SER A 62 -11.02 -2.03 4.24
C SER A 62 -9.55 -1.73 4.57
N GLY A 63 -9.29 -0.83 5.52
CA GLY A 63 -7.95 -0.51 5.99
C GLY A 63 -7.24 -1.69 6.64
N ILE A 64 -7.92 -2.41 7.55
CA ILE A 64 -7.37 -3.62 8.20
C ILE A 64 -7.01 -4.68 7.18
N LEU A 65 -7.88 -4.93 6.21
CA LEU A 65 -7.65 -5.95 5.18
C LEU A 65 -6.55 -5.56 4.19
N GLY A 66 -6.46 -4.27 3.86
CA GLY A 66 -5.35 -3.74 3.08
C GLY A 66 -4.01 -3.93 3.80
N ALA A 67 -3.97 -3.68 5.11
CA ALA A 67 -2.77 -3.91 5.93
C ALA A 67 -2.38 -5.40 5.98
N ILE A 68 -3.35 -6.31 6.17
CA ILE A 68 -3.10 -7.76 6.11
C ILE A 68 -2.55 -8.17 4.74
N GLY A 69 -3.14 -7.65 3.65
CA GLY A 69 -2.67 -7.90 2.29
C GLY A 69 -1.22 -7.43 2.08
N LEU A 70 -0.86 -6.25 2.60
CA LEU A 70 0.50 -5.73 2.52
C LEU A 70 1.50 -6.62 3.27
N VAL A 71 1.17 -7.03 4.50
CA VAL A 71 2.02 -7.93 5.29
C VAL A 71 2.22 -9.27 4.56
N LEU A 72 1.14 -9.82 4.00
CA LEU A 72 1.16 -11.06 3.24
C LEU A 72 2.04 -10.92 1.97
N PHE A 73 1.95 -9.78 1.26
CA PHE A 73 2.79 -9.50 0.11
C PHE A 73 4.28 -9.43 0.47
N VAL A 74 4.63 -8.71 1.54
CA VAL A 74 6.02 -8.56 2.00
C VAL A 74 6.57 -9.91 2.47
N ALA A 75 5.80 -10.67 3.26
CA ALA A 75 6.17 -12.00 3.71
C ALA A 75 6.39 -12.97 2.53
N SER A 76 5.49 -12.93 1.55
CA SER A 76 5.61 -13.75 0.32
C SER A 76 6.86 -13.37 -0.46
N CYS A 77 7.11 -12.08 -0.68
CA CYS A 77 8.34 -11.61 -1.32
C CYS A 77 9.58 -12.11 -0.59
N TYR A 78 9.61 -12.02 0.74
CA TYR A 78 10.75 -12.45 1.55
C TYR A 78 11.01 -13.96 1.41
N VAL A 79 9.98 -14.79 1.59
CA VAL A 79 10.10 -16.26 1.50
C VAL A 79 10.48 -16.69 0.09
N LEU A 80 9.82 -16.15 -0.95
CA LEU A 80 10.07 -16.56 -2.33
C LEU A 80 11.44 -16.10 -2.84
N THR A 81 11.96 -14.95 -2.38
CA THR A 81 13.30 -14.48 -2.75
C THR A 81 14.39 -15.40 -2.19
N SER A 82 14.11 -16.18 -1.14
CA SER A 82 15.05 -17.20 -0.65
C SER A 82 15.23 -18.37 -1.62
N TRP A 83 14.25 -18.63 -2.50
CA TRP A 83 14.23 -19.82 -3.37
C TRP A 83 14.33 -19.48 -4.86
N LEU A 84 13.92 -18.27 -5.25
CA LEU A 84 13.83 -17.83 -6.63
C LEU A 84 14.61 -16.52 -6.86
N LYS A 85 14.96 -16.26 -8.12
CA LYS A 85 15.52 -14.96 -8.51
C LYS A 85 14.52 -13.84 -8.16
N PRO A 86 15.00 -12.67 -7.69
CA PRO A 86 14.14 -11.61 -7.11
C PRO A 86 12.99 -11.17 -8.01
N ALA A 87 13.22 -11.05 -9.32
CA ALA A 87 12.20 -10.63 -10.28
C ALA A 87 11.02 -11.62 -10.35
N TYR A 88 11.30 -12.93 -10.32
CA TYR A 88 10.26 -13.96 -10.36
C TYR A 88 9.54 -14.09 -9.02
N ALA A 89 10.25 -13.89 -7.90
CA ALA A 89 9.66 -13.87 -6.56
C ALA A 89 8.62 -12.75 -6.42
N ILE A 90 8.93 -11.54 -6.92
CA ILE A 90 8.00 -10.41 -6.91
C ILE A 90 6.77 -10.70 -7.77
N LEU A 91 6.94 -11.22 -8.99
CA LEU A 91 5.82 -11.56 -9.87
C LEU A 91 4.87 -12.58 -9.22
N PHE A 92 5.42 -13.63 -8.59
CA PHE A 92 4.61 -14.59 -7.86
C PHE A 92 3.91 -13.99 -6.63
N ALA A 93 4.59 -13.13 -5.87
CA ALA A 93 3.99 -12.45 -4.73
C ALA A 93 2.84 -11.54 -5.15
N ILE A 94 2.93 -10.89 -6.32
CA ILE A 94 1.83 -10.12 -6.92
C ILE A 94 0.64 -11.04 -7.24
N CYS A 95 0.88 -12.22 -7.81
CA CYS A 95 -0.19 -13.20 -8.07
C CYS A 95 -0.87 -13.66 -6.77
N ILE A 96 -0.11 -13.94 -5.72
CA ILE A 96 -0.64 -14.32 -4.40
C ILE A 96 -1.51 -13.19 -3.82
N LEU A 97 -1.03 -11.94 -3.91
CA LEU A 97 -1.79 -10.78 -3.45
C LEU A 97 -3.09 -10.59 -4.23
N PHE A 98 -3.06 -10.81 -5.56
CA PHE A 98 -4.25 -10.76 -6.40
C PHE A 98 -5.28 -11.82 -6.00
N LEU A 99 -4.82 -13.06 -5.76
CA LEU A 99 -5.67 -14.15 -5.28
C LEU A 99 -6.29 -13.82 -3.90
N TYR A 100 -5.51 -13.24 -2.98
CA TYR A 100 -6.03 -12.79 -1.69
C TYR A 100 -7.18 -11.79 -1.84
N PHE A 101 -7.02 -10.75 -2.67
CA PHE A 101 -8.07 -9.77 -2.90
C PHE A 101 -9.28 -10.37 -3.64
N TRP A 102 -9.06 -11.32 -4.55
CA TRP A 102 -10.12 -12.04 -5.24
C TRP A 102 -10.96 -12.88 -4.28
N MET A 103 -10.30 -13.70 -3.44
CA MET A 103 -10.98 -14.51 -2.43
C MET A 103 -11.75 -13.64 -1.44
N TYR A 104 -11.13 -12.55 -0.97
CA TYR A 104 -11.80 -11.61 -0.08
C TYR A 104 -13.08 -11.03 -0.71
N LYS A 105 -13.01 -10.63 -1.99
CA LYS A 105 -14.19 -10.12 -2.71
C LYS A 105 -15.31 -11.15 -2.78
N GLN A 106 -15.00 -12.43 -2.92
CA GLN A 106 -16.03 -13.49 -2.95
C GLN A 106 -16.61 -13.82 -1.58
N VAL A 107 -15.84 -13.66 -0.50
CA VAL A 107 -16.31 -13.93 0.87
C VAL A 107 -17.17 -12.78 1.41
N THR A 108 -17.02 -11.58 0.86
CA THR A 108 -17.62 -10.35 1.43
C THR A 108 -18.64 -9.67 0.52
N GLY A 109 -18.76 -10.11 -0.73
CA GLY A 109 -19.82 -9.71 -1.65
C GLY A 109 -21.00 -10.66 -1.56
#